data_AF-A0A1Y2C1I9-F1
#
_entry.id   AF-A0A1Y2C1I9-F1
#
_cell.length_a   1.000
_cell.length_b   1.000
_cell.length_c   1.000
_cell.angle_alpha   90.00
_cell.angle_beta   90.00
_cell.angle_gamma   90.00
#
_symmetry.space_group_name_H-M   'P 1'
#
loop_
_entity.id
_entity.type
_entity.pdbx_description
1 polymer ?
#
loop_
_entity_poly.entity_id
_entity_poly.type
_entity_poly.pdbx_seq_one_letter_code
_entity_poly.pdbx_strand_id
1 'polypeptide(L)'
;MSPRQSQSKGSSKNAKTSKERLYLTPSTTTPNRIALTPCPPSIPKVTAIQESVESLLTVFSSTRVHRDRLIYALAGCLFCPQSPPPFGGSKTKPGYISFDGESAYELLHYIVAESLGIQWKLKQTKAVKLVGASVNRVLGLHYAGIKDEVDELMLKGMKKAGHSEWFGVVRVPEHLVHVSEEGCVGPFVAFVMPSTTVEKKELQTSVIARGLLGRECAIGAIGSVRKVEVDHSKLSQVSSSGNTSLFL
;
A
#
# COMPACT_ATOMS: atom_id res chain seq x y z
N MET A 1 25.38 41.94 46.55
CA MET A 1 26.00 41.44 45.31
C MET A 1 25.66 39.96 45.20
N SER A 2 24.71 39.62 44.34
CA SER A 2 24.19 38.24 44.22
C SER A 2 24.79 37.56 42.98
N PRO A 3 25.26 36.30 43.07
CA PRO A 3 25.91 35.64 41.95
C PRO A 3 24.89 35.14 40.92
N ARG A 4 25.14 35.50 39.66
CA ARG A 4 24.42 35.05 38.46
C ARG A 4 24.71 33.56 38.22
N GLN A 5 23.70 32.72 38.35
CA GLN A 5 23.77 31.32 37.91
C GLN A 5 23.70 31.23 36.38
N SER A 6 24.78 30.76 35.78
CA SER A 6 24.90 30.43 34.36
C SER A 6 24.30 29.04 34.11
N GLN A 7 23.15 28.99 33.44
CA GLN A 7 22.55 27.75 32.97
C GLN A 7 23.31 27.24 31.74
N SER A 8 23.94 26.07 31.88
CA SER A 8 24.58 25.34 30.81
C SER A 8 23.52 24.70 29.89
N LYS A 9 23.56 25.07 28.61
CA LYS A 9 22.74 24.43 27.56
C LYS A 9 23.29 23.03 27.27
N GLY A 10 22.62 22.01 27.80
CA GLY A 10 22.84 20.61 27.45
C GLY A 10 22.49 20.37 25.98
N SER A 11 23.51 20.20 25.14
CA SER A 11 23.35 19.78 23.75
C SER A 11 22.99 18.29 23.72
N SER A 12 21.71 17.99 23.58
CA SER A 12 21.21 16.61 23.44
C SER A 12 21.65 16.05 22.09
N LYS A 13 22.73 15.28 22.11
CA LYS A 13 23.22 14.52 20.94
C LYS A 13 22.19 13.44 20.63
N ASN A 14 21.36 13.68 19.61
CA ASN A 14 20.46 12.68 19.04
C ASN A 14 21.26 11.44 18.62
N ALA A 15 21.22 10.40 19.44
CA ALA A 15 21.75 9.08 19.11
C ALA A 15 21.03 8.59 17.84
N LYS A 16 21.82 8.41 16.78
CA LYS A 16 21.36 7.99 15.46
C LYS A 16 20.90 6.52 15.56
N THR A 17 19.65 6.31 15.98
CA THR A 17 19.08 4.98 16.10
C THR A 17 19.11 4.32 14.72
N SER A 18 19.89 3.27 14.58
CA SER A 18 19.90 2.43 13.39
C SER A 18 18.48 1.91 13.20
N LYS A 19 17.79 2.39 12.17
CA LYS A 19 16.40 2.02 11.89
C LYS A 19 16.32 0.51 11.74
N GLU A 20 15.62 -0.12 12.68
CA GLU A 20 15.41 -1.56 12.73
C GLU A 20 14.69 -2.04 11.46
N ARG A 21 15.17 -3.15 10.90
CA ARG A 21 14.56 -3.78 9.72
C ARG A 21 13.40 -4.63 10.20
N LEU A 22 12.30 -4.65 9.45
CA LEU A 22 11.12 -5.45 9.75
C LEU A 22 10.87 -6.49 8.66
N TYR A 23 10.23 -7.59 9.02
CA TYR A 23 9.67 -8.57 8.09
C TYR A 23 8.32 -9.06 8.62
N LEU A 24 7.57 -9.77 7.79
CA LEU A 24 6.20 -10.19 8.07
C LEU A 24 6.20 -11.61 8.62
N THR A 25 5.54 -11.82 9.76
CA THR A 25 5.39 -13.13 10.39
C THR A 25 3.96 -13.33 10.88
N PRO A 26 3.48 -14.58 11.05
CA PRO A 26 2.21 -14.81 11.70
C PRO A 26 2.23 -14.26 13.12
N SER A 27 1.16 -13.61 13.52
CA SER A 27 1.02 -13.06 14.86
C SER A 27 0.90 -14.19 15.88
N THR A 28 1.72 -14.14 16.93
CA THR A 28 1.68 -15.10 18.05
C THR A 28 0.59 -14.80 19.07
N THR A 29 0.08 -13.56 19.09
CA THR A 29 -0.89 -13.09 20.09
C THR A 29 -2.32 -13.05 19.55
N THR A 30 -2.48 -12.83 18.25
CA THR A 30 -3.78 -12.72 17.60
C THR A 30 -3.82 -13.68 16.43
N PRO A 31 -4.62 -14.75 16.50
CA PRO A 31 -4.69 -15.71 15.40
C PRO A 31 -5.18 -15.02 14.13
N ASN A 32 -4.78 -15.56 12.97
CA ASN A 32 -5.16 -15.05 11.66
C ASN A 32 -4.80 -13.58 11.42
N ARG A 33 -3.69 -13.12 12.00
CA ARG A 33 -3.11 -11.81 11.74
C ARG A 33 -1.63 -11.92 11.44
N ILE A 34 -1.08 -10.88 10.83
CA ILE A 34 0.34 -10.71 10.59
C ILE A 34 0.92 -9.71 11.59
N ALA A 35 2.07 -10.05 12.15
CA ALA A 35 2.90 -9.17 12.95
C ALA A 35 4.08 -8.66 12.13
N LEU A 36 4.57 -7.48 12.52
CA LEU A 36 5.83 -6.93 12.02
C LEU A 36 6.91 -7.23 13.05
N THR A 37 7.82 -8.13 12.71
CA THR A 37 8.90 -8.55 13.60
C THR A 37 10.23 -7.93 13.18
N PRO A 38 11.07 -7.53 14.15
CA PRO A 38 12.46 -7.18 13.87
C PRO A 38 13.19 -8.28 13.12
N CYS A 39 13.75 -7.95 11.96
CA CYS A 39 14.60 -8.84 11.18
C CYS A 39 16.00 -8.86 11.80
N PRO A 40 16.48 -10.03 12.27
CA PRO A 40 17.85 -10.19 12.73
C PRO A 40 18.84 -9.77 11.63
N PRO A 41 19.99 -9.19 11.98
CA PRO A 41 20.98 -8.75 11.00
C PRO A 41 21.61 -9.89 10.20
N SER A 42 21.52 -11.12 10.71
CA SER A 42 22.03 -12.35 10.08
C SER A 42 21.17 -12.85 8.92
N ILE A 43 19.89 -12.46 8.84
CA ILE A 43 18.97 -12.98 7.82
C ILE A 43 19.22 -12.29 6.46
N PRO A 44 19.53 -13.04 5.40
CA PRO A 44 19.63 -12.51 4.05
C PRO A 44 18.30 -11.93 3.55
N LYS A 45 18.37 -10.92 2.68
CA LYS A 45 17.16 -10.31 2.08
C LYS A 45 16.24 -11.35 1.43
N VAL A 46 16.82 -12.30 0.70
CA VAL A 46 16.08 -13.33 -0.03
C VAL A 46 15.29 -14.22 0.93
N THR A 47 15.93 -14.67 2.01
CA THR A 47 15.28 -15.47 3.06
C THR A 47 14.14 -14.69 3.72
N ALA A 48 14.35 -13.42 4.07
CA ALA A 48 13.30 -12.59 4.67
C ALA A 48 12.09 -12.40 3.74
N ILE A 49 12.31 -12.32 2.42
CA ILE A 49 11.23 -12.27 1.42
C ILE A 49 10.47 -13.59 1.41
N GLN A 50 11.18 -14.71 1.29
CA GLN A 50 10.57 -16.04 1.22
C GLN A 50 9.74 -16.33 2.47
N GLU A 51 10.30 -16.15 3.67
CA GLU A 51 9.60 -16.35 4.93
C GLU A 51 8.35 -15.45 5.05
N SER A 52 8.44 -14.20 4.60
CA SER A 52 7.31 -13.26 4.60
C SER A 52 6.20 -13.71 3.65
N VAL A 53 6.54 -14.19 2.44
CA VAL A 53 5.57 -14.71 1.46
C VAL A 53 4.90 -15.97 2.00
N GLU A 54 5.66 -16.92 2.53
CA GLU A 54 5.14 -18.16 3.11
C GLU A 54 4.23 -17.89 4.32
N SER A 55 4.58 -16.92 5.15
CA SER A 55 3.77 -16.46 6.28
C SER A 55 2.42 -15.91 5.81
N LEU A 56 2.40 -15.07 4.77
CA LEU A 56 1.17 -14.52 4.20
C LEU A 56 0.30 -15.62 3.58
N LEU A 57 0.90 -16.53 2.83
CA LEU A 57 0.18 -17.65 2.22
C LEU A 57 -0.42 -18.58 3.28
N THR A 58 0.30 -18.84 4.36
CA THR A 58 -0.19 -19.63 5.49
C THR A 58 -1.42 -18.97 6.13
N VAL A 59 -1.35 -17.66 6.40
CA VAL A 59 -2.47 -16.90 6.97
C VAL A 59 -3.65 -16.80 6.00
N PHE A 60 -3.41 -16.64 4.70
CA PHE A 60 -4.51 -16.64 3.72
C PHE A 60 -5.15 -18.04 3.56
N SER A 61 -4.36 -19.10 3.67
CA SER A 61 -4.84 -20.48 3.60
C SER A 61 -5.61 -20.92 4.84
N SER A 62 -5.58 -20.16 5.94
CA SER A 62 -6.43 -20.43 7.11
C SER A 62 -7.86 -19.93 6.96
N THR A 63 -8.15 -19.19 5.88
CA THR A 63 -9.51 -18.74 5.54
C THR A 63 -10.22 -19.74 4.63
N ARG A 64 -11.55 -19.66 4.54
CA ARG A 64 -12.36 -20.49 3.64
C ARG A 64 -12.37 -20.02 2.20
N VAL A 65 -11.94 -18.78 1.94
CA VAL A 65 -11.87 -18.23 0.58
C VAL A 65 -10.56 -18.60 -0.10
N HIS A 66 -10.57 -18.57 -1.44
CA HIS A 66 -9.34 -18.75 -2.19
C HIS A 66 -8.33 -17.64 -1.86
N ARG A 67 -7.10 -18.02 -1.56
CA ARG A 67 -5.99 -17.11 -1.20
C ARG A 67 -5.80 -15.96 -2.20
N ASP A 68 -5.98 -16.21 -3.49
CA ASP A 68 -5.86 -15.19 -4.53
C ASP A 68 -6.84 -14.01 -4.35
N ARG A 69 -8.05 -14.28 -3.81
CA ARG A 69 -9.01 -13.23 -3.47
C ARG A 69 -8.40 -12.23 -2.49
N LEU A 70 -7.72 -12.73 -1.46
CA LEU A 70 -7.08 -11.91 -0.43
C LEU A 70 -5.83 -11.20 -0.97
N ILE A 71 -5.08 -11.84 -1.87
CA ILE A 71 -3.93 -11.23 -2.54
C ILE A 71 -4.38 -10.04 -3.41
N TYR A 72 -5.45 -10.20 -4.20
CA TYR A 72 -5.99 -9.09 -4.98
C TYR A 72 -6.57 -7.99 -4.09
N ALA A 73 -7.30 -8.34 -3.03
CA ALA A 73 -7.79 -7.34 -2.08
C ALA A 73 -6.64 -6.55 -1.41
N LEU A 74 -5.55 -7.23 -1.06
CA LEU A 74 -4.31 -6.61 -0.58
C LEU A 74 -3.75 -5.63 -1.62
N ALA A 75 -3.63 -6.04 -2.88
CA ALA A 75 -3.18 -5.16 -3.95
C ALA A 75 -4.09 -3.94 -4.08
N GLY A 76 -5.41 -4.09 -4.01
CA GLY A 76 -6.37 -2.97 -4.06
C GLY A 76 -6.21 -1.93 -2.94
N CYS A 77 -5.74 -2.36 -1.77
CA CYS A 77 -5.35 -1.49 -0.66
C CYS A 77 -4.03 -0.76 -0.91
N LEU A 78 -3.02 -1.48 -1.40
CA LEU A 78 -1.66 -0.95 -1.56
C LEU A 78 -1.55 0.02 -2.72
N PHE A 79 -2.16 -0.32 -3.84
CA PHE A 79 -1.99 0.32 -5.13
C PHE A 79 -2.80 1.60 -5.27
N CYS A 80 -2.38 2.62 -4.52
CA CYS A 80 -3.00 3.94 -4.42
C CYS A 80 -1.96 5.06 -4.69
N PRO A 81 -2.32 6.16 -5.39
CA PRO A 81 -1.40 7.27 -5.64
C PRO A 81 -0.78 7.87 -4.37
N GLN A 82 -1.49 7.82 -3.25
CA GLN A 82 -1.07 8.32 -1.95
C GLN A 82 -0.18 7.34 -1.18
N SER A 83 -0.04 6.10 -1.65
CA SER A 83 0.81 5.10 -1.03
C SER A 83 2.30 5.48 -1.15
N PRO A 84 3.16 5.04 -0.23
CA PRO A 84 4.60 5.18 -0.40
C PRO A 84 5.09 4.33 -1.58
N PRO A 85 6.23 4.70 -2.20
CA PRO A 85 6.96 3.78 -3.08
C PRO A 85 7.16 2.42 -2.39
N PRO A 86 7.00 1.30 -3.11
CA PRO A 86 6.83 1.16 -4.57
C PRO A 86 5.35 1.20 -5.01
N PHE A 87 4.42 1.40 -4.07
CA PHE A 87 2.98 1.17 -4.26
C PHE A 87 2.17 2.42 -4.60
N GLY A 88 2.80 3.58 -4.65
CA GLY A 88 2.19 4.85 -5.07
C GLY A 88 2.97 5.52 -6.19
N GLY A 89 2.39 6.54 -6.80
CA GLY A 89 2.94 7.19 -7.99
C GLY A 89 1.86 7.83 -8.87
N SER A 90 2.29 8.42 -10.00
CA SER A 90 1.37 9.05 -10.95
C SER A 90 0.47 8.01 -11.63
N LYS A 91 -0.80 8.36 -11.82
CA LYS A 91 -1.90 7.48 -12.25
C LYS A 91 -1.86 7.06 -13.73
N THR A 92 -0.77 7.30 -14.46
CA THR A 92 -0.79 7.27 -15.93
C THR A 92 -0.71 5.89 -16.55
N LYS A 93 -0.51 4.82 -15.77
CA LYS A 93 -0.61 3.43 -16.26
C LYS A 93 -1.34 2.50 -15.27
N PRO A 94 -2.15 1.55 -15.75
CA PRO A 94 -2.44 0.32 -15.00
C PRO A 94 -1.12 -0.44 -14.81
N GLY A 95 -0.89 -1.00 -13.64
CA GLY A 95 0.42 -1.56 -13.27
C GLY A 95 1.28 -0.52 -12.56
N TYR A 96 1.62 -0.79 -11.31
CA TYR A 96 2.79 -0.16 -10.71
C TYR A 96 3.99 -0.60 -11.53
N ILE A 97 4.79 0.38 -11.98
CA ILE A 97 5.58 0.45 -13.22
C ILE A 97 6.42 -0.80 -13.56
N SER A 98 6.70 -1.66 -12.58
CA SER A 98 7.61 -2.80 -12.68
C SER A 98 6.98 -4.19 -12.48
N PHE A 99 5.66 -4.31 -12.27
CA PHE A 99 5.02 -5.63 -12.17
C PHE A 99 4.51 -6.11 -13.54
N ASP A 100 5.00 -7.27 -13.95
CA ASP A 100 4.70 -7.96 -15.22
C ASP A 100 4.31 -9.43 -15.04
N GLY A 101 4.06 -9.87 -13.79
CA GLY A 101 3.61 -11.24 -13.51
C GLY A 101 2.18 -11.49 -13.98
N GLU A 102 1.84 -12.76 -14.14
CA GLU A 102 0.54 -13.22 -14.68
C GLU A 102 -0.32 -13.87 -13.58
N SER A 103 0.26 -14.15 -12.41
CA SER A 103 -0.40 -14.87 -11.32
C SER A 103 -0.56 -14.04 -10.05
N ALA A 104 -1.56 -14.38 -9.24
CA ALA A 104 -1.71 -13.79 -7.90
C ALA A 104 -0.49 -14.07 -7.01
N TYR A 105 0.12 -15.25 -7.13
CA TYR A 105 1.33 -15.59 -6.37
C TYR A 105 2.51 -14.66 -6.71
N GLU A 106 2.77 -14.41 -8.00
CA GLU A 106 3.81 -13.47 -8.43
C GLU A 106 3.52 -12.05 -7.96
N LEU A 107 2.26 -11.64 -7.96
CA LEU A 107 1.84 -10.36 -7.41
C LEU A 107 2.15 -10.24 -5.91
N LEU A 108 1.87 -11.29 -5.13
CA LEU A 108 2.22 -11.34 -3.71
C LEU A 108 3.73 -11.28 -3.50
N HIS A 109 4.49 -12.06 -4.27
CA HIS A 109 5.95 -12.07 -4.22
C HIS A 109 6.51 -10.68 -4.55
N TYR A 110 6.02 -10.02 -5.59
CA TYR A 110 6.38 -8.66 -5.97
C TYR A 110 6.12 -7.66 -4.82
N ILE A 111 4.93 -7.70 -4.22
CA ILE A 111 4.55 -6.81 -3.11
C ILE A 111 5.55 -6.93 -1.94
N VAL A 112 5.90 -8.15 -1.56
CA VAL A 112 6.83 -8.41 -0.45
C VAL A 112 8.27 -8.05 -0.85
N ALA A 113 8.71 -8.48 -2.03
CA ALA A 113 10.07 -8.27 -2.53
C ALA A 113 10.41 -6.78 -2.68
N GLU A 114 9.49 -5.97 -3.21
CA GLU A 114 9.71 -4.54 -3.40
C GLU A 114 9.61 -3.76 -2.09
N SER A 115 8.66 -4.09 -1.21
CA SER A 115 8.57 -3.44 0.11
C SER A 115 9.81 -3.68 0.98
N LEU A 116 10.28 -4.92 1.06
CA LEU A 116 11.54 -5.25 1.74
C LEU A 116 12.75 -4.71 0.96
N GLY A 117 12.70 -4.71 -0.38
CA GLY A 117 13.73 -4.12 -1.23
C GLY A 117 14.01 -2.66 -0.89
N ILE A 118 12.96 -1.85 -0.74
CA ILE A 118 13.07 -0.44 -0.33
C ILE A 118 13.61 -0.31 1.09
N GLN A 119 13.18 -1.15 2.02
CA GLN A 119 13.73 -1.14 3.37
C GLN A 119 15.23 -1.41 3.38
N TRP A 120 15.72 -2.35 2.57
CA TRP A 120 17.15 -2.64 2.49
C TRP A 120 17.95 -1.53 1.82
N LYS A 121 17.46 -1.02 0.67
CA LYS A 121 18.13 0.01 -0.13
C LYS A 121 18.11 1.38 0.55
N LEU A 122 16.94 1.82 1.02
CA LEU A 122 16.68 3.18 1.49
C LEU A 122 16.55 3.29 3.02
N LYS A 123 16.65 2.18 3.76
CA LYS A 123 16.46 2.13 5.23
C LYS A 123 15.11 2.70 5.68
N GLN A 124 14.07 2.49 4.86
CA GLN A 124 12.70 2.95 5.15
C GLN A 124 11.76 1.77 5.40
N THR A 125 11.04 1.79 6.51
CA THR A 125 10.09 0.73 6.89
C THR A 125 8.65 1.04 6.47
N LYS A 126 8.40 2.18 5.81
CA LYS A 126 7.03 2.67 5.53
C LYS A 126 6.24 1.70 4.64
N ALA A 127 6.87 1.18 3.58
CA ALA A 127 6.24 0.22 2.67
C ALA A 127 5.87 -1.08 3.38
N VAL A 128 6.81 -1.69 4.12
CA VAL A 128 6.57 -2.94 4.87
C VAL A 128 5.48 -2.76 5.93
N LYS A 129 5.50 -1.63 6.65
CA LYS A 129 4.44 -1.28 7.62
C LYS A 129 3.07 -1.18 6.96
N LEU A 130 3.01 -0.58 5.77
CA LEU A 130 1.77 -0.49 5.00
C LEU A 130 1.29 -1.89 4.58
N VAL A 131 2.17 -2.78 4.09
CA VAL A 131 1.80 -4.16 3.75
C VAL A 131 1.18 -4.87 4.94
N GLY A 132 1.85 -4.88 6.10
CA GLY A 132 1.31 -5.51 7.31
C GLY A 132 -0.04 -4.94 7.74
N ALA A 133 -0.21 -3.61 7.70
CA ALA A 133 -1.47 -2.97 8.02
C ALA A 133 -2.58 -3.32 7.01
N SER A 134 -2.28 -3.34 5.70
CA SER A 134 -3.23 -3.67 4.65
C SER A 134 -3.66 -5.14 4.71
N VAL A 135 -2.76 -6.07 4.99
CA VAL A 135 -3.09 -7.49 5.20
C VAL A 135 -4.07 -7.64 6.36
N ASN A 136 -3.76 -7.05 7.51
CA ASN A 136 -4.62 -7.12 8.68
C ASN A 136 -5.98 -6.44 8.45
N ARG A 137 -6.04 -5.36 7.65
CA ARG A 137 -7.30 -4.74 7.24
C ARG A 137 -8.14 -5.69 6.39
N VAL A 138 -7.55 -6.29 5.35
CA VAL A 138 -8.26 -7.21 4.45
C VAL A 138 -8.81 -8.41 5.22
N LEU A 139 -8.01 -9.00 6.11
CA LEU A 139 -8.46 -10.09 6.97
C LEU A 139 -9.57 -9.63 7.92
N GLY A 140 -9.45 -8.43 8.50
CA GLY A 140 -10.48 -7.84 9.34
C GLY A 140 -11.82 -7.66 8.62
N LEU A 141 -11.81 -7.15 7.39
CA LEU A 141 -13.01 -7.02 6.55
C LEU A 141 -13.63 -8.38 6.19
N HIS A 142 -12.78 -9.36 5.87
CA HIS A 142 -13.21 -10.72 5.54
C HIS A 142 -13.91 -11.39 6.73
N TYR A 143 -13.28 -11.39 7.92
CA TYR A 143 -13.88 -11.98 9.12
C TYR A 143 -15.10 -11.21 9.64
N ALA A 144 -15.21 -9.91 9.33
CA ALA A 144 -16.39 -9.12 9.64
C ALA A 144 -17.56 -9.35 8.67
N GLY A 145 -17.38 -10.16 7.62
CA GLY A 145 -18.42 -10.42 6.62
C GLY A 145 -18.74 -9.21 5.73
N ILE A 146 -17.84 -8.22 5.65
CA ILE A 146 -18.04 -7.01 4.82
C ILE A 146 -17.65 -7.34 3.37
N LYS A 147 -18.47 -8.19 2.74
CA LYS A 147 -18.22 -8.76 1.42
C LYS A 147 -17.97 -7.68 0.36
N ASP A 148 -18.81 -6.65 0.31
CA ASP A 148 -18.78 -5.67 -0.79
C ASP A 148 -17.50 -4.83 -0.78
N GLU A 149 -16.96 -4.48 0.39
CA GLU A 149 -15.67 -3.77 0.50
C GLU A 149 -14.51 -4.69 0.07
N VAL A 150 -14.55 -5.98 0.41
CA VAL A 150 -13.55 -6.95 -0.04
C VAL A 150 -13.62 -7.16 -1.56
N ASP A 151 -14.83 -7.25 -2.13
CA ASP A 151 -15.04 -7.38 -3.58
C ASP A 151 -14.52 -6.15 -4.33
N GLU A 152 -14.81 -4.95 -3.83
CA GLU A 152 -14.30 -3.71 -4.43
C GLU A 152 -12.76 -3.69 -4.42
N LEU A 153 -12.15 -4.00 -3.27
CA LEU A 153 -10.69 -4.06 -3.14
C LEU A 153 -10.09 -5.11 -4.05
N MET A 154 -10.67 -6.30 -4.12
CA MET A 154 -10.22 -7.39 -4.99
C MET A 154 -10.27 -6.98 -6.46
N LEU A 155 -11.41 -6.49 -6.94
CA LEU A 155 -11.57 -6.06 -8.34
C LEU A 155 -10.61 -4.93 -8.69
N LYS A 156 -10.43 -3.97 -7.78
CA LYS A 156 -9.44 -2.90 -7.94
C LYS A 156 -8.03 -3.46 -8.02
N GLY A 157 -7.68 -4.43 -7.16
CA GLY A 157 -6.39 -5.10 -7.18
C GLY A 157 -6.12 -5.82 -8.50
N MET A 158 -7.08 -6.59 -9.01
CA MET A 158 -6.98 -7.28 -10.31
C MET A 158 -6.72 -6.28 -11.45
N LYS A 159 -7.50 -5.19 -11.51
CA LYS A 159 -7.32 -4.14 -12.52
C LYS A 159 -5.96 -3.46 -12.42
N LYS A 160 -5.48 -3.23 -11.20
CA LYS A 160 -4.18 -2.59 -10.96
C LYS A 160 -3.00 -3.52 -11.24
N ALA A 161 -3.18 -4.82 -11.09
CA ALA A 161 -2.20 -5.84 -11.45
C ALA A 161 -2.17 -6.14 -12.95
N GLY A 162 -3.17 -5.69 -13.72
CA GLY A 162 -3.28 -5.99 -15.16
C GLY A 162 -3.90 -7.35 -15.46
N HIS A 163 -4.41 -8.06 -14.45
CA HIS A 163 -5.06 -9.37 -14.61
C HIS A 163 -6.55 -9.27 -14.97
N SER A 164 -7.06 -8.05 -15.17
CA SER A 164 -8.39 -7.81 -15.71
C SER A 164 -8.42 -6.50 -16.48
N GLU A 165 -9.40 -6.39 -17.38
CA GLU A 165 -9.59 -5.20 -18.19
C GLU A 165 -9.86 -3.96 -17.31
N TRP A 166 -9.19 -2.86 -17.64
CA TRP A 166 -9.32 -1.61 -16.89
C TRP A 166 -10.73 -1.01 -17.04
N PHE A 167 -11.24 -1.04 -18.27
CA PHE A 167 -12.56 -0.54 -18.66
C PHE A 167 -13.53 -1.71 -18.80
N GLY A 168 -14.83 -1.45 -18.62
CA GLY A 168 -15.87 -2.46 -18.75
C GLY A 168 -16.31 -3.10 -17.43
N VAL A 169 -17.35 -3.92 -17.56
CA VAL A 169 -17.95 -4.67 -16.45
C VAL A 169 -17.11 -5.92 -16.22
N VAL A 170 -16.41 -5.96 -15.08
CA VAL A 170 -15.65 -7.15 -14.67
C VAL A 170 -16.52 -7.98 -13.74
N ARG A 171 -16.75 -9.24 -14.11
CA ARG A 171 -17.40 -10.21 -13.23
C ARG A 171 -16.37 -10.87 -12.33
N VAL A 172 -16.74 -11.16 -11.10
CA VAL A 172 -15.90 -11.94 -10.18
C VAL A 172 -15.80 -13.38 -10.70
N PRO A 173 -14.59 -13.91 -10.95
CA PRO A 173 -14.40 -15.31 -11.31
C PRO A 173 -14.97 -16.24 -10.23
N GLU A 174 -15.53 -17.37 -10.65
CA GLU A 174 -16.23 -18.31 -9.75
C GLU A 174 -15.36 -18.77 -8.56
N HIS A 175 -14.08 -19.08 -8.83
CA HIS A 175 -13.13 -19.50 -7.79
C HIS A 175 -12.72 -18.37 -6.82
N LEU A 176 -13.05 -17.11 -7.12
CA LEU A 176 -12.78 -15.94 -6.27
C LEU A 176 -14.02 -15.43 -5.54
N VAL A 177 -15.16 -16.13 -5.64
CA VAL A 177 -16.39 -15.77 -4.94
C VAL A 177 -16.17 -15.80 -3.43
N HIS A 178 -16.82 -14.87 -2.72
CA HIS A 178 -16.77 -14.83 -1.27
C HIS A 178 -17.42 -16.06 -0.64
N VAL A 179 -16.79 -16.57 0.42
CA VAL A 179 -17.31 -17.64 1.27
C VAL A 179 -17.27 -17.12 2.70
N SER A 180 -18.42 -17.03 3.36
CA SER A 180 -18.52 -16.54 4.74
C SER A 180 -17.82 -17.49 5.71
N GLU A 181 -17.27 -16.92 6.79
CA GLU A 181 -16.67 -17.68 7.90
C GLU A 181 -17.72 -18.13 8.94
N GLU A 182 -19.01 -17.88 8.68
CA GLU A 182 -20.13 -18.30 9.53
C GLU A 182 -20.11 -19.82 9.75
N GLY A 183 -20.10 -20.22 11.03
CA GLY A 183 -19.94 -21.61 11.49
C GLY A 183 -18.55 -21.95 12.02
N CYS A 184 -17.55 -21.10 11.83
CA CYS A 184 -16.23 -21.25 12.43
C CYS A 184 -16.16 -20.41 13.71
N VAL A 185 -16.09 -21.06 14.89
CA VAL A 185 -15.89 -20.40 16.18
C VAL A 185 -14.42 -19.93 16.28
N GLY A 186 -14.03 -18.98 15.45
CA GLY A 186 -12.80 -18.23 15.64
C GLY A 186 -12.98 -17.21 16.77
N PRO A 187 -11.94 -16.87 17.53
CA PRO A 187 -12.02 -15.81 18.53
C PRO A 187 -12.31 -14.47 17.82
N PHE A 188 -13.58 -14.07 17.85
CA PHE A 188 -14.07 -12.79 17.38
C PHE A 188 -13.48 -11.69 18.27
N VAL A 189 -12.57 -10.89 17.72
CA VAL A 189 -12.13 -9.65 18.38
C VAL A 189 -13.15 -8.58 18.02
N ALA A 190 -14.06 -8.30 18.95
CA ALA A 190 -15.03 -7.23 18.82
C ALA A 190 -14.31 -5.90 18.59
N PHE A 191 -14.55 -5.28 17.44
CA PHE A 191 -14.10 -3.92 17.18
C PHE A 191 -15.04 -2.96 17.89
N VAL A 192 -14.65 -2.50 19.08
CA VAL A 192 -15.36 -1.43 19.78
C VAL A 192 -15.08 -0.13 19.02
N MET A 193 -16.08 0.40 18.32
CA MET A 193 -16.00 1.77 17.80
C MET A 193 -15.78 2.72 18.99
N PRO A 194 -14.80 3.63 18.95
CA PRO A 194 -14.80 4.75 19.88
C PRO A 194 -16.05 5.58 19.57
N SER A 195 -17.08 5.46 20.40
CA SER A 195 -18.24 6.32 20.35
C SER A 195 -17.75 7.76 20.36
N THR A 196 -17.94 8.46 19.24
CA THR A 196 -17.80 9.91 19.17
C THR A 196 -18.99 10.53 19.89
N THR A 197 -19.02 10.47 21.21
CA THR A 197 -19.73 11.45 22.03
C THR A 197 -18.86 12.70 22.01
N VAL A 198 -19.05 13.52 20.97
CA VAL A 198 -18.57 14.90 20.96
C VAL A 198 -19.45 15.66 21.96
N GLU A 199 -18.99 15.75 23.21
CA GLU A 199 -19.51 16.75 24.13
C GLU A 199 -19.19 18.14 23.56
N LYS A 200 -20.23 18.79 23.08
CA LYS A 200 -20.20 20.18 22.61
C LYS A 200 -20.06 21.09 23.82
N LYS A 201 -18.82 21.34 24.28
CA LYS A 201 -18.53 22.45 25.20
C LYS A 201 -18.56 23.76 24.43
N GLU A 202 -19.62 24.53 24.65
CA GLU A 202 -19.66 25.96 24.33
C GLU A 202 -18.50 26.66 25.05
N LEU A 203 -17.54 27.17 24.29
CA LEU A 203 -16.66 28.25 24.75
C LEU A 203 -17.25 29.56 24.22
N GLN A 204 -17.92 30.29 25.12
CA GLN A 204 -18.01 31.74 25.04
C GLN A 204 -16.61 32.32 25.31
N THR A 205 -16.01 32.95 24.29
CA THR A 205 -14.99 33.96 24.53
C THR A 205 -15.24 35.14 23.61
N SER A 206 -15.72 36.22 24.22
CA SER A 206 -15.87 37.54 23.64
C SER A 206 -14.53 38.15 23.25
N VAL A 207 -14.48 38.69 22.02
CA VAL A 207 -13.97 40.01 21.64
C VAL A 207 -12.80 40.56 22.47
N ILE A 208 -11.64 40.78 21.84
CA ILE A 208 -10.83 42.00 21.97
C ILE A 208 -9.85 42.13 20.78
N ALA A 209 -9.76 43.36 20.29
CA ALA A 209 -8.70 43.99 19.49
C ALA A 209 -8.51 43.61 18.00
N ARG A 210 -9.19 44.41 17.17
CA ARG A 210 -8.73 44.86 15.85
C ARG A 210 -7.39 45.59 15.97
N GLY A 211 -6.51 45.35 15.01
CA GLY A 211 -5.47 46.32 14.62
C GLY A 211 -4.14 45.68 14.27
N LEU A 212 -3.92 45.42 12.97
CA LEU A 212 -2.82 46.04 12.22
C LEU A 212 -2.81 45.54 10.77
N LEU A 213 -3.02 46.52 9.89
CA LEU A 213 -2.77 46.52 8.46
C LEU A 213 -1.38 45.95 8.11
N GLY A 214 -1.29 45.26 6.98
CA GLY A 214 -0.06 45.33 6.19
C GLY A 214 0.25 44.12 5.33
N ARG A 215 0.15 44.36 4.00
CA ARG A 215 0.96 43.78 2.92
C ARG A 215 0.42 42.53 2.24
N GLU A 216 -0.42 42.84 1.25
CA GLU A 216 -0.24 42.49 -0.16
C GLU A 216 1.04 41.70 -0.50
N CYS A 217 0.85 40.53 -1.12
CA CYS A 217 1.76 40.02 -2.15
C CYS A 217 0.89 39.32 -3.21
N ALA A 218 0.45 40.13 -4.17
CA ALA A 218 0.07 39.67 -5.49
C ALA A 218 1.34 39.43 -6.31
N ILE A 219 1.52 38.20 -6.78
CA ILE A 219 2.30 37.86 -7.98
C ILE A 219 1.45 36.76 -8.63
N GLY A 220 0.88 36.92 -9.81
CA GLY A 220 1.48 37.49 -11.00
C GLY A 220 1.79 36.36 -11.99
N ALA A 221 0.72 35.75 -12.50
CA ALA A 221 0.42 35.52 -13.90
C ALA A 221 1.45 34.88 -14.88
N ILE A 222 0.86 34.11 -15.80
CA ILE A 222 1.22 33.84 -17.21
C ILE A 222 2.39 32.88 -17.49
N GLY A 223 2.05 31.72 -18.06
CA GLY A 223 3.01 30.75 -18.58
C GLY A 223 2.42 29.85 -19.68
N SER A 224 2.26 30.45 -20.86
CA SER A 224 2.29 29.86 -22.22
C SER A 224 2.05 28.34 -22.39
N VAL A 225 0.85 27.99 -22.85
CA VAL A 225 0.55 26.68 -23.45
C VAL A 225 1.11 26.69 -24.88
N ARG A 226 2.24 26.00 -25.12
CA ARG A 226 2.69 25.66 -26.48
C ARG A 226 1.92 24.44 -26.95
N LYS A 227 1.08 24.66 -27.96
CA LYS A 227 0.45 23.64 -28.81
C LYS A 227 1.58 22.93 -29.57
N VAL A 228 1.84 21.67 -29.25
CA VAL A 228 2.71 20.80 -30.06
C VAL A 228 1.82 20.19 -31.13
N GLU A 229 1.94 20.73 -32.34
CA GLU A 229 1.37 20.19 -33.56
C GLU A 229 2.27 19.04 -34.01
N VAL A 230 1.77 17.81 -33.97
CA VAL A 230 2.48 16.63 -34.46
C VAL A 230 2.04 16.41 -35.91
N ASP A 231 2.96 16.73 -36.80
CA ASP A 231 2.88 16.52 -38.24
C ASP A 231 2.90 15.01 -38.54
N HIS A 232 1.75 14.45 -38.91
CA HIS A 232 1.65 13.08 -39.43
C HIS A 232 1.87 13.10 -40.94
N SER A 233 3.12 13.19 -41.36
CA SER A 233 3.52 13.00 -42.75
C SER A 233 4.82 12.21 -42.82
N LYS A 234 4.78 11.07 -43.53
CA LYS A 234 5.89 10.21 -43.99
C LYS A 234 6.41 9.16 -43.00
N LEU A 235 5.97 7.92 -43.20
CA LEU A 235 6.88 6.86 -43.63
C LEU A 235 6.10 5.73 -44.29
N SER A 236 6.26 5.71 -45.60
CA SER A 236 5.90 4.69 -46.56
C SER A 236 6.66 3.39 -46.33
N GLN A 237 5.95 2.29 -46.57
CA GLN A 237 6.38 1.08 -47.30
C GLN A 237 7.75 0.48 -46.95
N VAL A 238 7.72 -0.69 -46.30
CA VAL A 238 8.66 -1.78 -46.59
C VAL A 238 7.88 -3.08 -46.75
N SER A 239 8.14 -3.71 -47.88
CA SER A 239 7.55 -4.90 -48.47
C SER A 239 8.04 -6.23 -47.86
N SER A 240 7.13 -7.19 -47.77
CA SER A 240 7.24 -8.58 -48.24
C SER A 240 8.61 -9.29 -48.25
N SER A 241 8.74 -10.32 -47.42
CA SER A 241 9.20 -11.69 -47.75
C SER A 241 9.12 -12.49 -46.44
N GLY A 242 8.42 -13.62 -46.31
CA GLY A 242 8.50 -14.80 -47.17
C GLY A 242 9.64 -15.68 -46.64
N ASN A 243 9.37 -16.58 -45.68
CA ASN A 243 10.08 -17.85 -45.59
C ASN A 243 9.38 -18.86 -44.68
N THR A 244 8.78 -19.82 -45.35
CA THR A 244 8.46 -21.18 -44.92
C THR A 244 9.76 -21.92 -44.59
N SER A 245 9.86 -22.59 -43.44
CA SER A 245 10.65 -23.83 -43.35
C SER A 245 10.06 -24.73 -42.28
N LEU A 246 9.40 -25.78 -42.78
CA LEU A 246 9.34 -27.10 -42.16
C LEU A 246 10.74 -27.54 -41.74
N PHE A 247 10.88 -28.14 -40.56
CA PHE A 247 11.75 -29.29 -40.36
C PHE A 247 11.07 -30.26 -39.40
N LEU A 248 10.95 -31.49 -39.88
CA LEU A 248 10.77 -32.72 -39.12
C LEU A 248 11.98 -32.98 -38.22
#